data_AF-A0A974XHR9-F1
#
_entry.id   AF-A0A974XHR9-F1
#
_cell.length_a   1.000
_cell.length_b   1.000
_cell.length_c   1.000
_cell.angle_alpha   90.00
_cell.angle_beta   90.00
_cell.angle_gamma   90.00
#
_symmetry.space_group_name_H-M   'P 1'
#
loop_
_entity.id
_entity.type
_entity.pdbx_description
1 polymer ?
#
loop_
_entity_poly.entity_id
_entity_poly.type
_entity_poly.pdbx_seq_one_letter_code
_entity_poly.pdbx_strand_id
1 'polypeptide(L)'
;MAVITQYVVVREGVEKMTFTSKKEADAYDKMLDIADSLIPFIQGAGLDLDDGKTEKLAFYLATHKDDLSSLLKGAPLAKAEAAPRKNTRKDAAD
;
A
#
# COMPACT_ATOMS: atom_id res chain seq x y z
N MET A 1 8.44 33.27 9.82
CA MET A 1 7.16 32.83 9.24
C MET A 1 7.42 31.53 8.50
N ALA A 2 6.77 30.42 8.85
CA ALA A 2 6.98 29.13 8.20
C ALA A 2 5.87 28.90 7.16
N VAL A 3 6.25 28.60 5.92
CA VAL A 3 5.34 28.21 4.83
C VAL A 3 5.47 26.69 4.68
N ILE A 4 4.34 25.97 4.72
CA ILE A 4 4.29 24.51 4.63
C ILE A 4 3.43 24.14 3.42
N THR A 5 4.01 23.40 2.47
CA THR A 5 3.30 22.87 1.31
C THR A 5 2.76 21.48 1.65
N GLN A 6 1.46 21.28 1.47
CA GLN A 6 0.78 20.03 1.77
C GLN A 6 0.06 19.51 0.52
N TYR A 7 0.08 18.20 0.33
CA TYR A 7 -0.59 17.51 -0.77
C TYR A 7 -1.74 16.71 -0.17
N VAL A 8 -2.98 17.07 -0.53
CA VAL A 8 -4.20 16.47 0.01
C VAL A 8 -4.75 15.47 -1.00
N VAL A 9 -5.05 14.26 -0.54
CA VAL A 9 -5.71 13.23 -1.33
C VAL A 9 -7.19 13.25 -1.00
N VAL A 10 -8.00 13.63 -2.00
CA VAL A 10 -9.45 13.76 -1.89
C VAL A 10 -10.11 12.57 -2.58
N ARG A 11 -10.95 11.82 -1.86
CA ARG A 11 -11.83 10.80 -2.45
C ARG A 11 -13.28 11.20 -2.18
N GLU A 12 -14.09 11.22 -3.23
CA GLU A 12 -15.53 11.55 -3.16
C GLU A 12 -15.82 12.93 -2.55
N GLY A 13 -14.90 13.88 -2.71
CA GLY A 13 -15.04 15.23 -2.15
C GLY A 13 -14.64 15.35 -0.67
N VAL A 14 -14.16 14.27 -0.04
CA VAL A 14 -13.66 14.29 1.35
C VAL A 14 -12.13 14.16 1.37
N GLU A 15 -11.48 15.09 2.08
CA GLU A 15 -10.04 15.05 2.35
C GLU A 15 -9.73 13.83 3.23
N LYS A 16 -9.13 12.77 2.66
CA LYS A 16 -8.86 11.53 3.40
C LYS A 16 -7.45 11.46 3.95
N MET A 17 -6.45 11.99 3.27
CA MET A 17 -5.06 11.99 3.75
C MET A 17 -4.27 13.21 3.28
N THR A 18 -3.33 13.65 4.12
CA THR A 18 -2.48 14.83 3.87
C THR A 18 -1.01 14.43 3.95
N PHE A 19 -0.25 14.71 2.89
CA PHE A 19 1.18 14.39 2.80
C PHE A 19 2.02 15.66 2.78
N THR A 20 3.19 15.61 3.38
CA THR A 20 4.16 16.71 3.42
C THR A 20 5.13 16.71 2.22
N SER A 21 5.10 15.65 1.40
CA SER A 21 5.99 15.44 0.25
C SER A 21 5.22 15.05 -1.01
N LYS A 22 5.54 15.71 -2.13
CA LYS A 22 4.92 15.45 -3.44
C LYS A 22 5.08 14.01 -3.89
N LYS A 23 6.27 13.44 -3.68
CA LYS A 23 6.58 12.05 -4.08
C LYS A 23 5.72 11.02 -3.36
N GLU A 24 5.44 11.25 -2.08
CA GLU A 24 4.61 10.33 -1.30
C GLU A 24 3.14 10.44 -1.72
N ALA A 25 2.67 11.67 -1.98
CA ALA A 25 1.35 11.90 -2.53
C ALA A 25 1.18 11.23 -3.91
N ASP A 26 2.14 11.41 -4.84
CA ASP A 26 2.11 10.78 -6.17
C ASP A 26 2.15 9.24 -6.08
N ALA A 27 2.90 8.68 -5.12
CA ALA A 27 2.95 7.24 -4.92
C ALA A 27 1.64 6.67 -4.35
N TYR A 28 1.00 7.41 -3.44
CA TYR A 28 -0.28 7.05 -2.85
C TYR A 28 -1.43 7.20 -3.85
N ASP A 29 -1.45 8.28 -4.64
CA ASP A 29 -2.40 8.51 -5.74
C ASP A 29 -2.33 7.35 -6.75
N LYS A 30 -1.13 7.00 -7.18
CA LYS A 30 -0.90 5.86 -8.08
C LYS A 30 -1.32 4.51 -7.47
N MET A 31 -1.21 4.35 -6.15
CA MET A 31 -1.71 3.17 -5.45
C MET A 31 -3.24 3.13 -5.47
N LEU A 32 -3.91 4.26 -5.25
CA LEU A 32 -5.37 4.36 -5.31
C LEU A 32 -5.89 4.04 -6.72
N ASP A 33 -5.24 4.55 -7.77
CA ASP A 33 -5.60 4.22 -9.16
C ASP A 33 -5.52 2.72 -9.44
N ILE A 34 -4.46 2.06 -8.92
CA ILE A 34 -4.27 0.60 -9.05
C ILE A 34 -5.35 -0.14 -8.28
N ALA A 35 -5.69 0.29 -7.05
CA ALA A 35 -6.74 -0.32 -6.25
C ALA A 35 -8.10 -0.22 -6.97
N ASP A 36 -8.46 0.96 -7.49
CA ASP A 36 -9.72 1.14 -8.21
C ASP A 36 -9.78 0.33 -9.51
N SER A 37 -8.63 0.14 -10.18
CA SER A 37 -8.53 -0.73 -11.35
C SER A 37 -8.61 -2.23 -11.02
N LEU A 38 -8.19 -2.62 -9.81
CA LEU A 38 -8.22 -4.02 -9.34
C LEU A 38 -9.61 -4.46 -8.90
N ILE A 39 -10.45 -3.56 -8.39
CA ILE A 39 -11.84 -3.86 -7.99
C ILE A 39 -12.63 -4.54 -9.12
N PRO A 40 -12.77 -3.97 -10.34
CA PRO A 40 -13.52 -4.60 -11.42
C PRO A 40 -12.84 -5.89 -11.92
N PHE A 41 -11.51 -5.99 -11.80
CA PHE A 41 -10.78 -7.21 -12.13
C PHE A 41 -11.14 -8.37 -11.19
N ILE A 42 -11.22 -8.10 -9.88
CA ILE A 42 -11.61 -9.09 -8.87
C ILE A 42 -13.11 -9.44 -9.00
N GLN A 43 -13.97 -8.45 -9.26
CA GLN A 43 -15.40 -8.70 -9.54
C GLN A 43 -15.59 -9.58 -10.79
N GLY A 44 -14.77 -9.36 -11.83
CA GLY A 44 -14.76 -10.20 -13.03
C GLY A 44 -14.31 -11.65 -12.81
N ALA A 45 -13.66 -11.96 -11.67
CA ALA A 45 -13.26 -13.32 -11.33
C ALA A 45 -14.44 -14.23 -10.92
N GLY A 46 -15.67 -13.69 -10.82
CA GLY A 46 -16.86 -14.45 -10.45
C GLY A 46 -16.84 -14.94 -8.99
N LEU A 47 -15.99 -14.33 -8.17
CA LEU A 47 -15.94 -14.58 -6.73
C LEU A 47 -17.08 -13.79 -6.08
N ASP A 48 -17.92 -14.49 -5.32
CA ASP A 48 -19.01 -13.88 -4.54
C ASP A 48 -18.42 -13.18 -3.30
N LEU A 49 -17.71 -12.08 -3.56
CA LEU A 49 -17.05 -11.25 -2.58
C LEU A 49 -17.88 -9.98 -2.35
N ASP A 50 -18.19 -9.73 -1.07
CA ASP A 50 -18.79 -8.49 -0.61
C ASP A 50 -17.95 -7.28 -1.04
N ASP A 51 -18.58 -6.17 -1.44
CA ASP A 51 -17.91 -4.97 -1.96
C ASP A 51 -16.83 -4.46 -1.00
N GLY A 52 -17.10 -4.48 0.31
CA GLY A 52 -16.13 -4.06 1.33
C GLY A 52 -14.93 -5.00 1.46
N LYS A 53 -15.06 -6.28 1.07
CA LYS A 53 -13.92 -7.22 1.01
C LYS A 53 -13.14 -7.04 -0.26
N THR A 54 -13.82 -6.84 -1.38
CA THR A 54 -13.21 -6.57 -2.69
C THR A 54 -12.35 -5.31 -2.64
N GLU A 55 -12.84 -4.21 -2.07
CA GLU A 55 -12.07 -2.98 -1.86
C GLU A 55 -10.83 -3.20 -1.00
N LYS A 56 -10.98 -3.89 0.15
CA LYS A 56 -9.84 -4.19 1.04
C LYS A 56 -8.80 -5.05 0.34
N LEU A 57 -9.22 -6.02 -0.46
CA LEU A 57 -8.33 -6.89 -1.21
C LEU A 57 -7.60 -6.10 -2.31
N ALA A 58 -8.33 -5.30 -3.08
CA ALA A 58 -7.77 -4.43 -4.11
C ALA A 58 -6.75 -3.43 -3.52
N PHE A 59 -7.08 -2.83 -2.38
CA PHE A 59 -6.19 -1.92 -1.66
C PHE A 59 -4.91 -2.63 -1.16
N TYR A 60 -5.05 -3.83 -0.61
CA TYR A 60 -3.91 -4.64 -0.18
C TYR A 60 -2.98 -4.96 -1.36
N LEU A 61 -3.56 -5.44 -2.47
CA LEU A 61 -2.81 -5.76 -3.69
C LEU A 61 -2.12 -4.52 -4.28
N ALA A 62 -2.76 -3.35 -4.25
CA ALA A 62 -2.18 -2.10 -4.71
C ALA A 62 -1.03 -1.59 -3.80
N THR A 63 -1.17 -1.75 -2.49
CA THR A 63 -0.12 -1.43 -1.52
C THR A 63 1.12 -2.30 -1.75
N HIS A 64 0.90 -3.57 -2.12
CA HIS A 64 1.94 -4.55 -2.43
C HIS A 64 2.24 -4.69 -3.93
N LYS A 65 2.08 -3.61 -4.73
CA LYS A 65 2.24 -3.67 -6.19
C LYS A 65 3.58 -4.25 -6.65
N ASP A 66 4.66 -4.03 -5.90
CA ASP A 66 6.00 -4.49 -6.25
C ASP A 66 6.12 -6.00 -6.06
N ASP A 67 5.59 -6.52 -4.94
CA ASP A 67 5.48 -7.96 -4.67
C ASP A 67 4.58 -8.63 -5.70
N LEU A 68 3.46 -7.99 -6.04
CA LEU A 68 2.48 -8.46 -7.01
C LEU A 68 3.06 -8.49 -8.44
N SER A 69 3.82 -7.47 -8.83
CA SER A 69 4.54 -7.41 -10.11
C SER A 69 5.61 -8.50 -10.21
N SER A 70 6.31 -8.77 -9.10
CA SER A 70 7.27 -9.87 -8.99
C SER A 70 6.59 -11.24 -9.14
N LEU A 71 5.47 -11.44 -8.43
CA LEU A 71 4.65 -12.65 -8.50
C LEU A 71 4.12 -12.89 -9.92
N LEU A 72 3.59 -11.87 -10.58
CA LEU A 72 3.08 -11.94 -11.96
C LEU A 72 4.17 -12.31 -12.98
N LYS A 73 5.42 -11.95 -12.70
CA LYS A 73 6.59 -12.32 -13.52
C LYS A 73 7.09 -13.74 -13.27
N GLY A 74 6.42 -14.51 -12.41
CA GLY A 74 6.81 -15.88 -12.06
C GLY A 74 8.00 -15.95 -11.10
N ALA A 75 8.40 -14.82 -10.51
CA ALA A 75 9.38 -14.85 -9.42
C ALA A 75 8.65 -15.28 -8.13
N PRO A 76 9.25 -16.19 -7.34
CA PRO A 76 8.69 -16.52 -6.03
C PRO A 76 8.65 -15.25 -5.19
N LEU A 77 7.56 -15.04 -4.43
CA LEU A 77 7.50 -13.99 -3.41
C LEU A 77 8.77 -14.11 -2.57
N ALA A 78 9.66 -13.12 -2.71
CA ALA A 78 10.81 -13.03 -1.85
C ALA A 78 10.25 -12.98 -0.44
N LYS A 79 10.51 -14.06 0.28
CA LYS A 79 10.02 -14.37 1.62
C LYS A 79 10.04 -13.08 2.44
N ALA A 80 8.86 -12.67 2.94
CA ALA A 80 8.66 -11.56 3.85
C ALA A 80 9.91 -11.37 4.70
N GLU A 81 10.57 -10.22 4.52
CA GLU A 81 11.74 -9.85 5.28
C GLU A 81 11.34 -9.95 6.75
N ALA A 82 11.95 -10.91 7.44
CA ALA A 82 11.71 -11.15 8.84
C ALA A 82 11.94 -9.83 9.57
N ALA A 83 10.93 -9.42 10.34
CA ALA A 83 11.01 -8.30 11.28
C ALA A 83 12.40 -8.22 11.91
N PRO A 84 13.00 -7.01 12.02
CA PRO A 84 14.33 -6.88 12.59
C PRO A 84 14.24 -7.31 14.05
N ARG A 85 14.71 -8.52 14.37
CA ARG A 85 14.99 -8.91 15.75
C ARG A 85 16.15 -8.02 16.19
N LYS A 86 15.78 -6.92 16.83
CA LYS A 86 16.66 -6.02 17.57
C LYS A 86 17.43 -6.88 18.58
N ASN A 87 18.66 -7.24 18.22
CA ASN A 87 19.54 -8.00 19.09
C ASN A 87 20.13 -7.01 20.11
N THR A 88 19.37 -6.72 21.16
CA THR A 88 19.91 -6.06 22.35
C THR A 88 20.79 -7.07 23.09
N ARG A 89 22.03 -7.24 22.63
CA ARG A 89 23.09 -7.74 23.52
C ARG A 89 23.56 -6.57 24.36
N LYS A 90 22.87 -6.48 25.50
CA LYS A 90 23.20 -5.74 26.70
C LYS A 90 24.65 -6.03 27.10
N ASP A 91 25.46 -4.99 27.16
CA ASP A 91 26.63 -4.90 28.03
C ASP A 91 26.26 -5.33 29.47
N ALA A 92 26.92 -6.37 29.95
CA ALA A 92 27.14 -6.71 31.36
C ALA A 92 28.26 -7.76 31.35
N ALA A 93 29.51 -7.41 31.65
CA ALA A 93 30.04 -7.28 33.01
C ALA A 93 29.86 -8.57 33.82
N ASP A 94 30.84 -9.48 33.71
CA ASP A 94 31.59 -10.07 34.84
C ASP A 94 32.89 -10.69 34.30
#